data_AF-A0A8T6SDU9-F1
#
_entry.id   AF-A0A8T6SDU9-F1
#
_cell.length_a   1.000
_cell.length_b   1.000
_cell.length_c   1.000
_cell.angle_alpha   90.00
_cell.angle_beta   90.00
_cell.angle_gamma   90.00
#
_symmetry.space_group_name_H-M   'P 1'
#
loop_
_entity.id
_entity.type
_entity.pdbx_description
1 polymer ?
#
loop_
_entity_poly.entity_id
_entity_poly.type
_entity_poly.pdbx_seq_one_letter_code
_entity_poly.pdbx_strand_id
1 'polypeptide(L)'
;MPAPISITRDVSREELVERMKQEEDSKIKNRIMMLVRLKDLRSGTKVAEDLGYATDTVCLWVKRFNEGGFDNLHDKPRSGRSRKLTKQEVEGVLSKSPSDFGYNIEGWTTTILHKHLVQEEEIECNPRTVRRRVKELGYSAITPVTLDERADPGERETFKKNVEAPCNE
;
A
#
# COMPACT_ATOMS: atom_id res chain seq x y z
N MET A 1 33.05 18.80 0.87
CA MET A 1 32.53 18.75 2.25
C MET A 1 31.05 19.07 2.19
N PRO A 2 30.14 18.19 2.66
CA PRO A 2 28.73 18.56 2.79
C PRO A 2 28.59 19.74 3.76
N ALA A 3 27.61 20.61 3.52
CA ALA A 3 27.36 21.78 4.35
C ALA A 3 27.11 21.39 5.82
N PRO A 4 27.51 22.22 6.80
CA PRO A 4 27.27 21.94 8.20
C PRO A 4 25.77 21.85 8.47
N ILE A 5 25.31 20.66 8.85
CA ILE A 5 23.90 20.44 9.16
C ILE A 5 23.58 20.88 10.59
N SER A 6 22.48 21.62 10.75
CA SER A 6 22.00 22.13 12.03
C SER A 6 20.50 21.93 12.16
N ILE A 7 20.02 21.94 13.41
CA ILE A 7 18.59 21.91 13.70
C ILE A 7 18.05 23.32 13.52
N THR A 8 17.16 23.49 12.55
CA THR A 8 16.55 24.78 12.20
C THR A 8 15.27 25.07 12.98
N ARG A 9 14.66 24.03 13.56
CA ARG A 9 13.45 24.15 14.37
C ARG A 9 13.79 24.64 15.78
N ASP A 10 12.90 25.43 16.35
CA ASP A 10 12.98 25.83 17.76
C ASP A 10 12.59 24.63 18.64
N VAL A 11 13.61 23.91 19.12
CA VAL A 11 13.46 22.75 20.01
C VAL A 11 14.59 22.80 21.03
N SER A 12 14.24 22.65 22.31
CA SER A 12 15.23 22.63 23.39
C SER A 12 15.91 21.26 23.48
N ARG A 13 17.05 21.20 24.15
CA ARG A 13 17.74 19.92 24.40
C ARG A 13 16.91 19.05 25.34
N GLU A 14 16.29 19.68 26.33
CA GLU A 14 15.47 19.06 27.36
C GLU A 14 14.25 18.37 26.74
N GLU A 15 13.60 19.03 25.77
CA GLU A 15 12.47 18.48 25.02
C GLU A 15 12.86 17.24 24.21
N LEU A 16 14.02 17.27 23.53
CA LEU A 16 14.54 16.10 22.81
C LEU A 16 14.80 14.92 23.76
N VAL A 17 15.39 15.18 24.93
CA VAL A 17 15.66 14.15 25.94
C VAL A 17 14.36 13.57 26.50
N GLU A 18 13.36 14.40 26.76
CA GLU A 18 12.06 13.95 27.25
C GLU A 18 11.35 13.07 26.23
N ARG A 19 11.31 13.50 24.96
CA ARG A 19 10.73 12.70 23.87
C ARG A 19 11.47 11.38 23.67
N MET A 20 12.79 11.37 23.82
CA MET A 20 13.59 10.14 23.75
C MET A 20 13.23 9.13 24.84
N LYS A 21 12.90 9.61 26.06
CA LYS A 21 12.50 8.74 27.18
C LYS A 21 11.11 8.15 26.98
N GLN A 22 10.20 8.90 26.37
CA GLN A 22 8.82 8.48 26.10
C GLN A 22 8.72 7.46 24.96
N GLU A 23 9.72 7.42 24.08
CA GLU A 23 9.70 6.51 22.97
C GLU A 23 9.97 5.07 23.40
N GLU A 24 9.44 4.09 22.67
CA GLU A 24 9.75 2.67 22.92
C GLU A 24 10.60 2.07 21.80
N ASP A 25 10.42 2.54 20.56
CA ASP A 25 11.20 2.07 19.42
C ASP A 25 12.66 2.54 19.51
N SER A 26 13.58 1.59 19.71
CA SER A 26 15.02 1.82 19.80
C SER A 26 15.61 2.58 18.61
N LYS A 27 15.06 2.40 17.39
CA LYS A 27 15.52 3.14 16.21
C LYS A 27 15.19 4.62 16.35
N ILE A 28 13.99 4.93 16.83
CA ILE A 28 13.54 6.31 17.02
C ILE A 28 14.30 6.95 18.17
N LYS A 29 14.53 6.22 19.27
CA LYS A 29 15.42 6.66 20.35
C LYS A 29 16.80 7.06 19.82
N ASN A 30 17.42 6.23 18.99
CA ASN A 30 18.74 6.53 18.42
C ASN A 30 18.69 7.76 17.49
N ARG A 31 17.62 7.93 16.71
CA ARG A 31 17.42 9.12 15.86
C ARG A 31 17.27 10.39 16.70
N ILE A 32 16.53 10.33 17.81
CA ILE A 32 16.40 11.46 18.73
C ILE A 32 17.74 11.72 19.45
N MET A 33 18.47 10.68 19.84
CA MET A 33 19.81 10.80 20.43
C MET A 33 20.77 11.55 19.50
N MET A 34 20.73 11.29 18.19
CA MET A 34 21.52 12.07 17.21
C MET A 34 21.22 13.57 17.30
N LEU A 35 19.94 13.96 17.45
CA LEU A 35 19.53 15.35 17.59
C LEU A 35 20.02 15.96 18.91
N VAL A 36 19.92 15.22 20.01
CA VAL A 36 20.44 15.63 21.34
C VAL A 36 21.93 15.91 21.24
N ARG A 37 22.71 14.95 20.70
CA ARG A 37 24.16 15.10 20.57
C ARG A 37 24.55 16.21 19.59
N LEU A 38 23.71 16.48 18.58
CA LEU A 38 23.96 17.59 17.67
C LEU A 38 23.82 18.96 18.34
N LYS A 39 22.95 19.12 19.35
CA LYS A 39 22.88 20.33 20.17
C LYS A 39 24.17 20.54 20.99
N ASP A 40 24.77 19.45 21.47
CA ASP A 40 26.00 19.47 22.27
C ASP A 40 27.24 19.75 21.39
N LEU A 41 27.41 19.00 20.30
CA LEU A 41 28.64 18.98 19.50
C LEU A 41 28.65 19.97 18.32
N ARG A 42 27.48 20.49 17.92
CA ARG A 42 27.28 21.40 16.78
C ARG A 42 27.91 20.94 15.46
N SER A 43 28.10 19.63 15.30
CA SER A 43 28.77 19.03 14.14
C SER A 43 28.24 17.62 13.88
N GLY A 44 27.67 17.41 12.70
CA GLY A 44 27.15 16.10 12.29
C GLY A 44 28.23 15.02 12.19
N THR A 45 29.46 15.38 11.79
CA THR A 45 30.58 14.42 11.74
C THR A 45 31.01 13.96 13.12
N LYS A 46 31.11 14.88 14.10
CA LYS A 46 31.43 14.51 15.48
C LYS A 46 30.34 13.64 16.12
N VAL A 47 29.07 13.95 15.83
CA VAL A 47 27.94 13.11 16.29
C VAL A 47 28.00 11.71 15.68
N ALA A 48 28.35 11.61 14.39
CA ALA A 48 28.49 10.34 13.70
C ALA A 48 29.62 9.49 14.31
N GLU A 49 30.78 10.09 14.58
CA GLU A 49 31.91 9.44 15.26
C GLU A 49 31.55 9.01 16.68
N ASP A 50 30.91 9.88 17.46
CA ASP A 50 30.52 9.63 18.86
C ASP A 50 29.49 8.50 19.00
N LEU A 51 28.54 8.40 18.05
CA LEU A 51 27.46 7.41 18.10
C LEU A 51 27.73 6.17 17.23
N GLY A 52 28.83 6.12 16.48
CA GLY A 52 29.17 5.01 15.58
C GLY A 52 28.28 4.89 14.35
N TYR A 53 27.78 6.00 13.80
CA TYR A 53 26.97 6.04 12.58
C TYR A 53 27.76 6.66 11.41
N ALA A 54 27.27 6.43 10.18
CA ALA A 54 27.73 7.19 9.03
C ALA A 54 27.23 8.65 9.11
N THR A 55 28.07 9.61 8.69
CA THR A 55 27.71 11.03 8.62
C THR A 55 26.42 11.27 7.82
N ASP A 56 26.26 10.56 6.69
CA ASP A 56 25.07 10.66 5.85
C ASP A 56 23.78 10.24 6.58
N THR A 57 23.85 9.25 7.47
CA THR A 57 22.73 8.82 8.30
C THR A 57 22.31 9.91 9.27
N VAL A 58 23.27 10.52 9.97
CA VAL A 58 23.00 11.65 10.86
C VAL A 58 22.38 12.80 10.07
N CYS A 59 22.98 13.14 8.93
CA CYS A 59 22.48 14.22 8.07
C CYS A 59 21.04 13.98 7.59
N LEU A 60 20.73 12.75 7.17
CA LEU A 60 19.39 12.35 6.76
C LEU A 60 18.35 12.60 7.86
N TRP A 61 18.64 12.17 9.09
CA TRP A 61 17.68 12.28 10.19
C TRP A 61 17.50 13.72 10.66
N VAL A 62 18.57 14.52 10.67
CA VAL A 62 18.45 15.96 10.98
C VAL A 62 17.62 16.66 9.91
N LYS A 63 17.83 16.34 8.63
CA LYS A 63 17.03 16.90 7.53
C LYS A 63 15.55 16.52 7.68
N ARG A 64 15.25 15.24 7.93
CA ARG A 64 13.89 14.77 8.15
C ARG A 64 13.21 15.43 9.35
N PHE A 65 13.94 15.58 10.45
CA PHE A 65 13.46 16.30 11.62
C PHE A 65 13.15 17.76 11.29
N ASN A 66 14.03 18.45 10.55
CA ASN A 66 13.78 19.82 10.13
C ASN A 66 12.50 19.93 9.27
N GLU A 67 12.27 18.99 8.36
CA GLU A 67 11.12 18.95 7.46
C GLU A 67 9.77 18.71 8.18
N GLY A 68 9.73 17.88 9.23
CA GLY A 68 8.44 17.46 9.82
C GLY A 68 8.49 17.03 11.28
N GLY A 69 9.49 17.48 12.03
CA GLY A 69 9.62 17.22 13.46
C GLY A 69 9.78 15.74 13.79
N PHE A 70 9.26 15.35 14.96
CA PHE A 70 9.36 13.99 15.47
C PHE A 70 8.63 12.96 14.60
N ASP A 71 7.52 13.33 13.96
CA ASP A 71 6.75 12.41 13.11
C ASP A 71 7.59 11.92 11.91
N ASN A 72 8.45 12.77 11.38
CA ASN A 72 9.37 12.41 10.29
C ASN A 72 10.57 11.56 10.74
N LEU A 73 10.73 11.32 12.05
CA LEU A 73 11.69 10.33 12.55
C LEU A 73 11.17 8.90 12.45
N HIS A 74 9.90 8.69 12.12
CA HIS A 74 9.36 7.36 11.83
C HIS A 74 9.71 6.92 10.41
N ASP A 75 9.86 5.61 10.21
CA ASP A 75 9.98 5.07 8.87
C ASP A 75 8.64 5.22 8.15
N LYS A 76 8.65 5.85 6.97
CA LYS A 76 7.47 5.85 6.10
C LYS A 76 7.16 4.41 5.67
N PRO A 77 5.88 4.05 5.51
CA PRO A 77 5.49 2.75 5.00
C PRO A 77 6.27 2.44 3.73
N ARG A 78 6.99 1.32 3.71
CA ARG A 78 7.72 0.90 2.52
C ARG A 78 6.69 0.50 1.47
N SER A 79 6.60 1.25 0.39
CA SER A 79 5.92 0.76 -0.81
C SER A 79 6.72 -0.46 -1.28
N GLY A 80 6.16 -1.66 -1.12
CA GLY A 80 6.73 -2.86 -1.72
C GLY A 80 6.87 -2.69 -3.24
N ARG A 81 7.40 -3.71 -3.93
CA ARG A 81 7.50 -3.71 -5.39
C ARG A 81 6.17 -3.28 -6.02
N SER A 82 6.21 -2.28 -6.91
CA SER A 82 5.03 -1.80 -7.61
C SER A 82 4.33 -2.98 -8.28
N ARG A 83 3.02 -3.08 -8.06
CA ARG A 83 2.19 -4.14 -8.62
C ARG A 83 2.05 -3.85 -10.13
N LYS A 84 2.33 -4.84 -10.99
CA LYS A 84 2.18 -4.70 -12.45
C LYS A 84 0.76 -4.38 -12.92
N LEU A 85 -0.25 -4.71 -12.11
CA LEU A 85 -1.66 -4.46 -12.39
C LEU A 85 -2.29 -3.80 -11.16
N THR A 86 -2.78 -2.57 -11.32
CA THR A 86 -3.49 -1.78 -10.31
C THR A 86 -4.96 -2.15 -10.25
N LYS A 87 -5.67 -1.66 -9.23
CA LYS A 87 -7.14 -1.86 -9.13
C LYS A 87 -7.89 -1.00 -10.15
N GLN A 88 -7.43 0.23 -10.36
CA GLN A 88 -8.06 1.20 -11.26
C GLN A 88 -8.02 0.75 -12.72
N GLU A 89 -6.90 0.16 -13.18
CA GLU A 89 -6.81 -0.42 -14.53
C GLU A 89 -7.85 -1.53 -14.73
N VAL A 90 -8.02 -2.41 -13.75
CA VAL A 90 -9.00 -3.51 -13.83
C VAL A 90 -10.44 -2.97 -13.77
N GLU A 91 -10.70 -1.98 -12.92
CA GLU A 91 -12.01 -1.35 -12.78
C GLU A 91 -12.41 -0.59 -14.06
N GLY A 92 -11.46 0.10 -14.70
CA GLY A 92 -11.69 0.79 -15.97
C GLY A 92 -12.18 -0.16 -17.07
N VAL A 93 -11.58 -1.34 -17.18
CA VAL A 93 -12.00 -2.37 -18.15
C VAL A 93 -13.34 -3.00 -17.74
N LEU A 94 -13.51 -3.36 -16.46
CA LEU A 94 -14.74 -3.99 -15.96
C LEU A 94 -15.97 -3.09 -16.02
N SER A 95 -15.78 -1.76 -16.00
CA SER A 95 -16.87 -0.78 -16.09
C SER A 95 -17.59 -0.78 -17.44
N LYS A 96 -16.98 -1.38 -18.48
CA LYS A 96 -17.52 -1.49 -19.83
C LYS A 96 -17.92 -2.93 -20.12
N SER A 97 -18.83 -3.13 -21.06
CA SER A 97 -19.21 -4.47 -21.51
C SER A 97 -18.09 -5.06 -22.38
N PRO A 98 -17.81 -6.38 -22.32
CA PRO A 98 -16.93 -7.03 -23.28
C PRO A 98 -17.34 -6.77 -24.75
N SER A 99 -18.62 -6.57 -25.01
CA SER A 99 -19.15 -6.23 -26.34
C SER A 99 -18.64 -4.89 -26.85
N ASP A 100 -18.38 -3.92 -25.97
CA ASP A 100 -17.81 -2.61 -26.33
C ASP A 100 -16.38 -2.73 -26.87
N PHE A 101 -15.72 -3.84 -26.55
CA PHE A 101 -14.37 -4.19 -27.01
C PHE A 101 -14.37 -5.24 -28.13
N GLY A 102 -15.55 -5.56 -28.71
CA GLY A 102 -15.68 -6.50 -29.81
C GLY A 102 -15.73 -7.97 -29.41
N TYR A 103 -15.91 -8.29 -28.13
CA TYR A 103 -16.12 -9.68 -27.68
C TYR A 103 -17.61 -10.04 -27.72
N ASN A 104 -17.96 -11.13 -28.41
CA ASN A 104 -19.34 -11.65 -28.48
C ASN A 104 -19.70 -12.50 -27.24
N ILE A 105 -19.60 -11.91 -26.05
CA ILE A 105 -19.92 -12.54 -24.76
C ILE A 105 -20.70 -11.55 -23.88
N GLU A 106 -21.56 -12.06 -23.01
CA GLU A 106 -22.42 -11.23 -22.14
C GLU A 106 -21.72 -10.72 -20.88
N GLY A 107 -20.56 -11.29 -20.52
CA GLY A 107 -19.85 -10.92 -19.29
C GLY A 107 -18.37 -11.24 -19.30
N TRP A 108 -17.64 -10.55 -18.43
CA TRP A 108 -16.20 -10.72 -18.30
C TRP A 108 -15.85 -12.08 -17.69
N THR A 109 -15.26 -12.95 -18.51
CA THR A 109 -14.53 -14.11 -18.00
C THR A 109 -13.10 -13.71 -17.64
N THR A 110 -12.52 -14.28 -16.57
CA THR A 110 -11.14 -13.97 -16.15
C THR A 110 -10.12 -14.15 -17.29
N THR A 111 -10.29 -15.16 -18.14
CA THR A 111 -9.43 -15.43 -19.30
C THR A 111 -9.50 -14.33 -20.35
N ILE A 112 -10.70 -13.82 -20.63
CA ILE A 112 -10.92 -12.78 -21.65
C ILE A 112 -10.45 -11.43 -21.13
N LEU A 113 -10.72 -11.14 -19.86
CA LEU A 113 -10.19 -9.97 -19.17
C LEU A 113 -8.65 -9.97 -19.15
N HIS A 114 -8.02 -11.12 -18.88
CA HIS A 114 -6.56 -11.25 -18.94
C HIS A 114 -6.02 -11.04 -20.34
N LYS A 115 -6.66 -11.64 -21.36
CA LYS A 115 -6.28 -11.46 -22.76
C LYS A 115 -6.36 -9.99 -23.17
N HIS A 116 -7.45 -9.31 -22.82
CA HIS A 116 -7.64 -7.89 -23.10
C HIS A 116 -6.56 -7.03 -22.43
N LEU A 117 -6.28 -7.26 -21.14
CA LEU A 117 -5.24 -6.53 -20.39
C LEU A 117 -3.83 -6.72 -20.98
N VAL A 118 -3.52 -7.89 -21.54
CA VAL A 118 -2.21 -8.14 -22.16
C VAL A 118 -2.12 -7.57 -23.57
N GLN A 119 -3.21 -7.62 -24.34
CA GLN A 119 -3.20 -7.25 -25.77
C GLN A 119 -3.50 -5.78 -26.02
N GLU A 120 -4.49 -5.20 -25.34
CA GLU A 120 -4.96 -3.83 -25.58
C GLU A 120 -4.29 -2.82 -24.63
N GLU A 121 -4.06 -3.23 -23.38
CA GLU A 121 -3.44 -2.37 -22.35
C GLU A 121 -1.93 -2.63 -22.18
N GLU A 122 -1.37 -3.62 -22.88
CA GLU A 122 0.05 -4.04 -22.80
C GLU A 122 0.55 -4.37 -21.38
N ILE A 123 -0.36 -4.71 -20.45
CA ILE A 123 -0.02 -5.03 -19.06
C ILE A 123 0.31 -6.52 -18.92
N GLU A 124 1.61 -6.83 -18.85
CA GLU A 124 2.09 -8.18 -18.56
C GLU A 124 1.72 -8.63 -17.13
N CYS A 125 0.60 -9.33 -16.99
CA CYS A 125 0.16 -9.88 -15.73
C CYS A 125 -0.14 -11.38 -15.81
N ASN A 126 -0.06 -12.08 -14.68
CA ASN A 126 -0.50 -13.47 -14.58
C ASN A 126 -2.04 -13.50 -14.43
N PRO A 127 -2.78 -14.43 -15.07
CA PRO A 127 -4.24 -14.56 -14.91
C PRO A 127 -4.71 -14.62 -13.44
N ARG A 128 -3.91 -15.20 -12.54
CA ARG A 128 -4.18 -15.24 -11.09
C ARG A 128 -4.18 -13.84 -10.45
N THR A 129 -3.35 -12.93 -10.98
CA THR A 129 -3.31 -11.53 -10.55
C THR A 129 -4.61 -10.82 -10.94
N VAL A 130 -5.10 -11.05 -12.16
CA VAL A 130 -6.38 -10.52 -12.63
C VAL A 130 -7.52 -11.01 -11.73
N ARG A 131 -7.62 -12.33 -11.52
CA ARG A 131 -8.64 -12.91 -10.61
C ARG A 131 -8.59 -12.32 -9.21
N ARG A 132 -7.39 -12.14 -8.65
CA ARG A 132 -7.21 -11.52 -7.33
C ARG A 132 -7.73 -10.08 -7.33
N ARG A 133 -7.46 -9.30 -8.38
CA ARG A 133 -7.95 -7.91 -8.50
C ARG A 133 -9.46 -7.82 -8.58
N VAL A 134 -10.06 -8.66 -9.41
CA VAL A 134 -11.52 -8.77 -9.54
C VAL A 134 -12.15 -9.05 -8.16
N LYS A 135 -11.57 -9.98 -7.39
CA LYS A 135 -12.03 -10.27 -6.01
C LYS A 135 -11.80 -9.10 -5.04
N GLU A 136 -10.63 -8.44 -5.10
CA GLU A 136 -10.30 -7.26 -4.29
C GLU A 136 -11.17 -6.02 -4.61
N LEU A 137 -11.88 -6.03 -5.73
CA LEU A 137 -12.87 -5.03 -6.15
C LEU A 137 -14.31 -5.41 -5.76
N GLY A 138 -14.52 -6.61 -5.19
CA GLY A 138 -15.84 -7.07 -4.73
C GLY A 138 -16.67 -7.83 -5.76
N TYR A 139 -16.14 -8.09 -6.95
CA TYR A 139 -16.85 -8.88 -7.97
C TYR A 139 -16.83 -10.37 -7.63
N SER A 140 -17.97 -11.03 -7.86
CA SER A 140 -18.15 -12.47 -7.68
C SER A 140 -18.37 -13.18 -9.01
N ALA A 141 -17.99 -14.45 -9.09
CA ALA A 141 -18.23 -15.25 -10.28
C ALA A 141 -19.72 -15.60 -10.37
N ILE A 142 -20.33 -15.36 -11.52
CA ILE A 142 -21.70 -15.81 -11.79
C ILE A 142 -21.62 -17.28 -12.17
N THR A 143 -22.21 -18.15 -11.35
CA THR A 143 -22.39 -19.55 -11.70
C THR A 143 -23.72 -19.68 -12.44
N PRO A 144 -23.75 -20.22 -13.68
CA PRO A 144 -25.01 -20.46 -14.37
C PRO A 144 -25.80 -21.50 -13.57
N VAL A 145 -27.00 -21.14 -13.15
CA VAL A 145 -27.93 -22.09 -12.52
C VAL A 145 -28.53 -22.94 -13.63
N THR A 146 -28.21 -24.23 -13.65
CA THR A 146 -28.85 -25.17 -14.57
C THR A 146 -30.29 -25.39 -14.15
N LEU A 147 -31.23 -25.04 -15.03
CA LEU A 147 -32.65 -25.35 -14.87
C LEU A 147 -32.85 -26.85 -15.18
N ASP A 148 -33.10 -27.67 -14.17
CA ASP A 148 -33.60 -29.03 -14.38
C ASP A 148 -35.09 -28.93 -14.71
N GLU A 149 -35.45 -29.23 -15.96
CA GLU A 149 -36.83 -29.18 -16.45
C GLU A 149 -37.78 -30.11 -15.66
N ARG A 150 -37.23 -31.13 -14.98
CA ARG A 150 -37.96 -32.13 -14.19
C ARG A 150 -38.31 -31.67 -12.77
N ALA A 151 -37.76 -30.55 -12.30
CA ALA A 151 -38.03 -30.02 -10.95
C ALA A 151 -39.45 -29.41 -10.87
N ASP A 152 -40.22 -29.71 -9.83
CA ASP A 152 -41.58 -29.21 -9.66
C ASP A 152 -41.63 -27.67 -9.55
N PRO A 153 -42.56 -26.95 -10.21
CA PRO A 153 -42.63 -25.49 -10.19
C PRO A 153 -42.68 -24.86 -8.78
N GLY A 154 -43.24 -25.57 -7.78
CA GLY A 154 -43.35 -25.08 -6.40
C GLY A 154 -42.02 -25.04 -5.64
N GLU A 155 -41.10 -25.95 -5.96
CA GLU A 155 -39.75 -26.00 -5.35
C GLU A 155 -38.79 -24.96 -5.97
N ARG A 156 -39.16 -24.40 -7.15
CA ARG A 156 -38.36 -23.38 -7.86
C ARG A 156 -38.42 -22.00 -7.19
N GLU A 157 -39.56 -21.67 -6.56
CA GLU A 157 -39.78 -20.40 -5.85
C GLU A 157 -39.05 -20.36 -4.50
N THR A 158 -38.97 -21.48 -3.78
CA THR A 158 -38.32 -21.56 -2.46
C THR A 158 -36.80 -21.41 -2.57
N PHE A 159 -36.18 -21.88 -3.66
CA PHE A 159 -34.75 -21.73 -3.91
C PHE A 159 -34.34 -20.26 -4.17
N LYS A 160 -35.15 -19.50 -4.92
CA LYS A 160 -34.92 -18.07 -5.17
C LYS A 160 -35.02 -17.22 -3.90
N LYS A 161 -35.88 -17.63 -2.95
CA LYS A 161 -36.11 -16.89 -1.70
C LYS A 161 -35.03 -17.12 -0.63
N ASN A 162 -34.20 -18.17 -0.77
CA ASN A 162 -33.24 -18.59 0.26
C ASN A 162 -31.76 -18.34 -0.10
N VAL A 163 -31.47 -17.63 -1.20
CA VAL A 163 -30.12 -17.09 -1.43
C VAL A 163 -30.02 -15.75 -0.71
N GLU A 164 -30.08 -15.78 0.62
CA GLU A 164 -29.46 -14.72 1.41
C GLU A 164 -27.95 -14.81 1.17
N ALA A 165 -27.36 -13.68 0.80
CA ALA A 165 -25.94 -13.56 0.52
C ALA A 165 -25.12 -14.12 1.70
N PRO A 166 -24.19 -15.08 1.48
CA PRO A 166 -23.27 -15.42 2.54
C PRO A 166 -22.35 -14.22 2.77
N CYS A 167 -22.47 -13.68 3.98
CA CYS A 167 -21.64 -12.64 4.57
C CYS A 167 -20.15 -12.81 4.29
N ASN A 168 -19.47 -11.67 4.13
CA ASN A 168 -18.03 -11.54 4.24
C ASN A 168 -17.54 -12.02 5.61
N GLU A 169 -16.50 -12.86 5.61
CA GLU A 169 -15.42 -12.90 6.61
C GLU A 169 -14.07 -13.16 5.91
#